data_AF-A0A942K4E8-F1
#
_entry.id   AF-A0A942K4E8-F1
#
_cell.length_a   1.000
_cell.length_b   1.000
_cell.length_c   1.000
_cell.angle_alpha   90.00
_cell.angle_beta   90.00
_cell.angle_gamma   90.00
#
_symmetry.space_group_name_H-M   'P 1'
#
loop_
_entity.id
_entity.type
_entity.pdbx_description
1 polymer ?
#
loop_
_entity_poly.entity_id
_entity_poly.type
_entity_poly.pdbx_seq_one_letter_code
_entity_poly.pdbx_strand_id
1 'polypeptide(L)' 'MTDHESNRKEPENTLDHDEFYERVAELAYLKAELRGFDEGHDLDDWLEAEQELNHQLQYRHQDA' A
#
# COMPACT_ATOMS: atom_id res chain seq x y z
N MET A 1 -35.44 13.99 -17.68
CA MET A 1 -34.03 14.43 -17.53
C MET A 1 -33.62 13.92 -16.18
N THR A 2 -32.93 12.79 -16.15
CA THR A 2 -32.50 12.16 -14.90
C THR A 2 -31.27 12.89 -14.40
N ASP A 3 -31.51 13.89 -13.56
CA ASP A 3 -30.52 14.45 -12.66
C ASP A 3 -30.13 13.34 -11.67
N HIS A 4 -29.12 12.55 -12.04
CA HIS A 4 -28.44 11.68 -11.09
C HIS A 4 -27.58 12.58 -10.22
N GLU A 5 -28.24 13.12 -9.19
CA GLU A 5 -27.61 13.74 -8.04
C GLU A 5 -26.49 12.82 -7.55
N SER A 6 -25.27 13.33 -7.68
CA SER A 6 -24.00 12.70 -7.35
C SER A 6 -23.94 12.43 -5.85
N ASN A 7 -24.64 11.39 -5.40
CA ASN A 7 -24.75 11.00 -4.00
C ASN A 7 -23.74 9.91 -3.69
N ARG A 8 -22.63 10.37 -3.08
CA ARG A 8 -21.73 9.66 -2.17
C ARG A 8 -21.12 8.37 -2.70
N LYS A 9 -19.87 8.50 -3.17
CA LYS A 9 -18.90 7.40 -3.08
C LYS A 9 -18.70 7.06 -1.60
N GLU A 10 -19.46 6.10 -1.11
CA GLU A 10 -18.98 5.21 -0.05
C GLU A 10 -17.65 4.61 -0.57
N PRO A 11 -16.58 4.68 0.22
CA PRO A 11 -16.17 3.40 0.77
C PRO A 11 -15.70 3.55 2.23
N GLU A 12 -16.64 3.49 3.16
CA GLU A 12 -16.30 3.01 4.50
C GLU A 12 -15.84 1.53 4.34
N ASN A 13 -14.52 1.30 4.45
CA ASN A 13 -13.81 0.00 4.51
C ASN A 13 -12.93 -0.42 3.30
N THR A 14 -12.77 0.39 2.24
CA THR A 14 -11.68 0.15 1.25
C THR A 14 -10.47 1.06 1.46
N LEU A 15 -10.61 2.09 2.29
CA LEU A 15 -9.59 3.13 2.50
C LEU A 15 -8.28 2.58 3.07
N ASP A 16 -8.33 1.50 3.86
CA ASP A 16 -7.15 0.92 4.49
C ASP A 16 -6.28 0.13 3.49
N HIS A 17 -6.91 -0.55 2.52
CA HIS A 17 -6.18 -1.35 1.54
C HIS A 17 -5.47 -0.48 0.51
N ASP A 18 -6.13 0.57 0.01
CA ASP A 18 -5.51 1.47 -0.99
C ASP A 18 -4.30 2.21 -0.39
N GLU A 19 -4.44 2.75 0.84
CA GLU A 19 -3.31 3.40 1.52
C GLU A 19 -2.18 2.42 1.84
N PHE A 20 -2.51 1.18 2.22
CA PHE A 20 -1.51 0.14 2.41
C PHE A 20 -0.74 -0.15 1.12
N TYR A 21 -1.43 -0.39 0.00
CA TYR A 21 -0.79 -0.67 -1.28
C TYR A 21 0.03 0.52 -1.81
N GLU A 22 -0.40 1.76 -1.60
CA GLU A 22 0.40 2.95 -1.92
C GLU A 22 1.73 2.95 -1.16
N ARG A 23 1.69 2.66 0.15
CA ARG A 23 2.90 2.57 0.97
C ARG A 23 3.80 1.39 0.57
N VAL A 24 3.22 0.24 0.21
CA VAL A 24 3.99 -0.91 -0.31
C VAL A 24 4.71 -0.50 -1.60
N ALA A 25 4.03 0.19 -2.51
CA ALA A 25 4.61 0.65 -3.77
C ALA A 25 5.75 1.66 -3.56
N GLU A 26 5.58 2.61 -2.64
CA GLU A 26 6.64 3.57 -2.27
C GLU A 26 7.88 2.86 -1.72
N LEU A 27 7.70 1.91 -0.79
CA LEU A 27 8.81 1.15 -0.21
C LEU A 27 9.51 0.26 -1.25
N ALA A 28 8.75 -0.44 -2.09
CA ALA A 28 9.30 -1.26 -3.16
C ALA A 28 10.12 -0.42 -4.14
N TYR A 29 9.62 0.78 -4.51
CA TYR A 29 10.35 1.73 -5.35
C TYR A 29 11.68 2.17 -4.71
N LEU A 30 11.67 2.53 -3.42
CA LEU A 30 12.89 2.91 -2.70
C LEU A 30 13.90 1.77 -2.63
N LYS A 31 13.45 0.52 -2.42
CA LYS A 31 14.33 -0.66 -2.41
C LYS A 31 14.92 -0.92 -3.80
N ALA A 32 14.12 -0.80 -4.86
CA ALA A 32 14.61 -0.90 -6.23
C ALA A 32 15.63 0.21 -6.54
N GLU A 33 15.36 1.46 -6.14
CA GLU A 33 16.27 2.60 -6.31
C GLU A 33 17.62 2.39 -5.60
N LEU A 34 17.62 1.85 -4.37
CA LEU A 34 18.84 1.52 -3.63
C LEU A 34 19.70 0.45 -4.33
N ARG A 35 19.07 -0.45 -5.07
CA ARG A 35 19.75 -1.49 -5.88
C ARG A 35 20.12 -0.98 -7.28
N GLY A 36 19.69 0.22 -7.66
CA GLY A 36 19.90 0.79 -9.00
C GLY A 36 18.92 0.26 -10.05
N PHE A 37 17.71 -0.14 -9.64
CA PHE A 37 16.66 -0.73 -10.47
C PHE A 37 17.12 -1.99 -11.20
N ASP A 38 17.81 -2.88 -10.47
CA ASP A 38 18.26 -4.16 -11.02
C ASP A 38 17.07 -5.04 -11.41
N GLU A 39 17.10 -5.55 -12.63
CA GLU A 39 15.96 -6.24 -13.25
C GLU A 39 15.74 -7.61 -12.59
N GLY A 40 14.48 -7.96 -12.33
CA GLY A 40 14.12 -9.28 -11.75
C GLY A 40 13.98 -9.30 -10.23
N HIS A 41 14.14 -8.16 -9.56
CA HIS A 41 13.89 -8.00 -8.12
C HIS A 41 12.58 -7.29 -7.79
N ASP A 42 11.82 -6.82 -8.79
CA ASP A 42 10.58 -6.06 -8.60
C ASP A 42 9.58 -6.77 -7.66
N LEU A 43 9.40 -8.08 -7.84
CA LEU A 43 8.49 -8.87 -7.01
C LEU A 43 9.04 -9.10 -5.60
N ASP A 44 10.35 -9.33 -5.47
CA ASP A 44 11.00 -9.49 -4.17
C ASP A 44 10.92 -8.20 -3.36
N ASP A 45 11.21 -7.05 -3.98
CA ASP A 45 11.13 -5.73 -3.35
C ASP A 45 9.70 -5.41 -2.91
N TRP A 46 8.70 -5.80 -3.71
CA TRP A 46 7.29 -5.65 -3.36
C TRP A 46 6.88 -6.55 -2.18
N LEU A 47 7.25 -7.83 -2.19
CA LEU A 47 6.98 -8.76 -1.09
C LEU A 47 7.70 -8.36 0.21
N GLU A 48 8.92 -7.85 0.10
CA GLU A 48 9.71 -7.36 1.24
C GLU A 48 9.05 -6.10 1.84
N ALA A 49 8.61 -5.16 0.99
CA ALA A 49 7.86 -3.98 1.41
C ALA A 49 6.53 -4.32 2.09
N GLU A 50 5.76 -5.27 1.53
CA GLU A 50 4.50 -5.73 2.11
C GLU A 50 4.70 -6.35 3.50
N GLN A 51 5.68 -7.23 3.65
CA GLN A 51 6.01 -7.82 4.95
C GLN A 51 6.44 -6.76 5.96
N GLU A 52 7.29 -5.82 5.55
CA GLU A 52 7.80 -4.77 6.44
C GLU A 52 6.66 -3.90 6.98
N LEU A 53 5.70 -3.50 6.14
CA LEU A 53 4.53 -2.74 6.57
C LEU A 53 3.56 -3.56 7.42
N ASN A 54 3.34 -4.83 7.07
CA ASN A 54 2.47 -5.71 7.85
C ASN A 54 3.04 -5.93 9.26
N HIS A 55 4.35 -6.12 9.39
CA HIS A 55 5.03 -6.15 10.68
C HIS A 55 4.83 -4.84 11.45
N GLN A 56 5.04 -3.68 10.81
CA GLN A 56 4.86 -2.38 11.47
C GLN A 56 3.42 -2.13 11.96
N LEU A 57 2.41 -2.56 11.19
CA LEU A 57 1.00 -2.47 11.57
C LEU A 57 0.67 -3.42 12.73
N GLN A 58 1.19 -4.64 12.71
CA GLN A 58 1.01 -5.61 13.79
C GLN A 58 1.65 -5.14 15.10
N TYR A 59 2.85 -4.57 15.06
CA TYR A 59 3.48 -3.96 16.25
C TYR A 59 2.66 -2.79 16.79
N ARG A 60 2.13 -1.93 15.91
CA ARG A 60 1.28 -0.79 16.33
C ARG A 60 -0.02 -1.23 17.00
N HIS A 61 -0.52 -2.43 16.70
CA HIS A 61 -1.71 -3.00 17.33
C HIS A 61 -1.46 -3.65 18.71
N GLN A 62 -0.20 -3.83 19.14
CA GLN A 62 0.13 -4.46 20.43
C GLN A 62 0.37 -3.45 21.57
N ASP A 63 0.40 -2.15 21.30
CA ASP A 63 0.63 -1.07 22.27
C ASP A 63 -0.65 -0.24 22.58
N ALA A 64 -1.78 -0.90 22.90
CA ALA A 64 -3.03 -0.25 23.33
C ALA A 64 -3.56 -0.78 24.67
#